data_AF-A0A4Q6XS05-F1
#
_entry.id   AF-A0A4Q6XS05-F1
#
_cell.length_a   1.000
_cell.length_b   1.000
_cell.length_c   1.000
_cell.angle_alpha   90.00
_cell.angle_beta   90.00
_cell.angle_gamma   90.00
#
_symmetry.space_group_name_H-M   'P 1'
#
loop_
_entity.id
_entity.type
_entity.pdbx_description
1 polymer ?
#
loop_
_entity_poly.entity_id
_entity_poly.type
_entity_poly.pdbx_seq_one_letter_code
_entity_poly.pdbx_strand_id
1 'polypeptide(L)'
;MKKILKDKSFQLSILLTLIFLGTGITFLLLGLAHYSWVIFILLPVVLGVALGAMPNKKYILWGALITTAIVLICLVIPGLSGLLCIVMTLPIVVPLIFLGHIITHLVRRYGQIKDTNRLSVLLLPLVPFFIAAPVEQFLKTDNEVINEVRTEQVFNYTPEQVYDAIKSVDTLDAKKPYLMYFDLPIPTKCVLEKEEVGGLRICYFKAGESSTHDFGSGKIIEKITKMERGKVLKMDVIDYKLVGRNWLGFKEAIYYFDKVGDNSCKLTRITTYTSVLTPRLYWQPLEELGIEQEHEYVFNNLTNDLERMYGQ
;
A
#
# COMPACT_ATOMS: atom_id res chain seq x y z
N MET A 1 -9.88 18.00 30.88
CA MET A 1 -8.85 18.35 29.87
C MET A 1 -7.66 19.13 30.44
N LYS A 2 -7.83 20.29 31.10
CA LYS A 2 -6.68 21.11 31.62
C LYS A 2 -5.71 20.38 32.58
N LYS A 3 -6.19 19.42 33.39
CA LYS A 3 -5.33 18.60 34.28
C LYS A 3 -4.50 17.54 33.54
N ILE A 4 -4.97 17.03 32.40
CA ILE A 4 -4.27 16.01 31.61
C ILE A 4 -3.13 16.65 30.82
N LEU A 5 -3.39 17.80 30.20
CA LEU A 5 -2.39 18.57 29.42
C LEU A 5 -1.22 19.11 30.26
N LYS A 6 -1.41 19.26 31.59
CA LYS A 6 -0.38 19.70 32.53
C LYS A 6 0.41 18.54 33.16
N ASP A 7 0.05 17.29 32.88
CA ASP A 7 0.78 16.14 33.39
C ASP A 7 2.13 16.00 32.66
N LYS A 8 3.23 15.95 33.43
CA LYS A 8 4.59 15.87 32.87
C LYS A 8 4.81 14.59 32.07
N SER A 9 4.19 13.48 32.46
CA SER A 9 4.36 12.19 31.77
C SER A 9 3.57 12.16 30.46
N PHE A 10 2.42 12.83 30.42
CA PHE A 10 1.67 13.05 29.18
C PHE A 10 2.45 13.94 28.19
N GLN A 11 3.03 15.05 28.65
CA GLN A 11 3.87 15.90 27.79
C GLN A 11 5.11 15.16 27.27
N LEU A 12 5.74 14.36 28.13
CA LEU A 12 6.91 13.57 27.76
C LEU A 12 6.57 12.45 26.77
N SER A 13 5.39 11.81 26.88
CA SER A 13 4.96 10.80 25.91
C SER A 13 4.72 11.38 24.52
N ILE A 14 4.15 12.59 24.44
CA ILE A 14 4.03 13.33 23.18
C ILE A 14 5.42 13.60 22.60
N LEU A 15 6.32 14.19 23.39
CA LEU A 15 7.67 14.52 22.93
C LEU A 15 8.43 13.29 22.43
N LEU A 16 8.38 12.17 23.18
CA LEU A 16 9.01 10.92 22.77
C LEU A 16 8.41 10.38 21.47
N THR A 17 7.08 10.35 21.36
CA THR A 17 6.41 9.87 20.16
C THR A 17 6.80 10.71 18.93
N LEU A 18 6.88 12.04 19.09
CA LEU A 18 7.35 12.94 18.03
C LEU A 18 8.80 12.66 17.64
N ILE A 19 9.69 12.45 18.61
CA ILE A 19 11.10 12.13 18.33
C ILE A 19 11.21 10.80 17.59
N PHE A 20 10.56 9.74 18.06
CA PHE A 20 10.65 8.40 17.46
C PHE A 20 10.06 8.38 16.04
N LEU A 21 8.82 8.84 15.88
CA LEU A 21 8.17 8.85 14.56
C LEU A 21 8.86 9.84 13.62
N GLY A 22 9.25 11.02 14.11
CA GLY A 22 10.00 12.01 13.33
C GLY A 22 11.35 11.48 12.85
N THR A 23 12.05 10.70 13.69
CA THR A 23 13.28 10.01 13.28
C THR A 23 13.00 9.00 12.16
N GLY A 24 11.96 8.17 12.31
CA GLY A 24 11.56 7.21 11.27
C GLY A 24 11.21 7.88 9.94
N ILE A 25 10.41 8.94 9.96
CA ILE A 25 10.04 9.73 8.78
C ILE A 25 11.28 10.35 8.14
N THR A 26 12.18 10.93 8.94
CA THR A 26 13.42 11.54 8.44
C THR A 26 14.30 10.49 7.76
N PHE A 27 14.43 9.29 8.33
CA PHE A 27 15.19 8.20 7.73
C PHE A 27 14.60 7.74 6.40
N LEU A 28 13.26 7.67 6.29
CA LEU A 28 12.59 7.38 5.02
C LEU A 28 12.86 8.48 3.98
N LEU A 29 12.77 9.75 4.36
CA LEU A 29 13.00 10.88 3.44
C LEU A 29 14.46 11.00 2.97
N LEU A 30 15.41 10.65 3.84
CA LEU A 30 16.84 10.62 3.50
C LEU A 30 17.25 9.36 2.72
N GLY A 31 16.32 8.41 2.51
CA GLY A 31 16.61 7.12 1.90
C GLY A 31 17.63 6.31 2.70
N LEU A 32 17.57 6.38 4.04
CA LEU A 32 18.34 5.58 4.99
C LEU A 32 17.52 4.42 5.59
N ALA A 33 16.24 4.36 5.25
CA ALA A 33 15.33 3.28 5.60
C ALA A 33 14.37 3.04 4.44
N HIS A 34 13.80 1.83 4.39
CA HIS A 34 12.70 1.48 3.51
C HIS A 34 11.43 1.24 4.32
N TYR A 35 10.29 1.08 3.65
CA TYR A 35 9.03 0.66 4.26
C TYR A 35 9.09 -0.81 4.72
N SER A 36 9.85 -1.05 5.78
CA SER A 36 10.34 -2.38 6.13
C SER A 36 9.93 -2.83 7.54
N TRP A 37 10.38 -4.03 7.93
CA TRP A 37 10.21 -4.56 9.29
C TRP A 37 10.72 -3.59 10.36
N VAL A 38 11.82 -2.88 10.08
CA VAL A 38 12.39 -1.93 11.03
C VAL A 38 11.45 -0.74 11.30
N ILE A 39 10.81 -0.21 10.26
CA ILE A 39 9.88 0.92 10.38
C ILE A 39 8.53 0.48 10.97
N PHE A 40 7.96 -0.63 10.48
CA PHE A 40 6.61 -1.03 10.89
C PHE A 40 6.56 -1.87 12.16
N ILE A 41 7.67 -2.50 12.57
CA ILE A 41 7.72 -3.33 13.78
C ILE A 41 8.69 -2.80 14.82
N LEU A 42 9.99 -2.72 14.47
CA LEU A 42 11.00 -2.38 15.47
C LEU A 42 10.73 -1.01 16.09
N LEU A 43 10.51 0.02 15.26
CA LEU A 43 10.28 1.39 15.71
C LEU A 43 9.06 1.54 16.66
N PRO A 44 7.86 1.04 16.33
CA PRO A 44 6.72 1.00 17.25
C PRO A 44 7.00 0.27 18.56
N VAL A 45 7.68 -0.88 18.52
CA VAL A 45 8.00 -1.66 19.72
C VAL A 45 8.97 -0.89 20.62
N VAL A 46 10.05 -0.31 20.07
CA VAL A 46 11.01 0.44 20.89
C VAL A 46 10.42 1.72 21.46
N LEU A 47 9.50 2.38 20.73
CA LEU A 47 8.70 3.47 21.26
C LEU A 47 7.85 2.98 22.45
N GLY A 48 7.15 1.85 22.28
CA GLY A 48 6.41 1.21 23.36
C GLY A 48 7.26 0.93 24.60
N VAL A 49 8.49 0.43 24.41
CA VAL A 49 9.44 0.16 25.50
C VAL A 49 9.80 1.43 26.25
N ALA A 50 10.15 2.50 25.52
CA ALA A 50 10.46 3.80 26.09
C ALA A 50 9.28 4.36 26.91
N LEU A 51 8.07 4.27 26.36
CA LEU A 51 6.85 4.70 27.04
C LEU A 51 6.57 3.88 28.31
N GLY A 52 6.84 2.58 28.29
CA GLY A 52 6.68 1.69 29.44
C GLY A 52 7.64 1.91 30.60
N ALA A 53 8.79 2.54 30.36
CA ALA A 53 9.81 2.82 31.38
C ALA A 53 9.49 4.05 32.24
N MET A 54 8.41 4.78 31.92
CA MET A 54 7.99 5.96 32.65
C MET A 54 7.12 5.60 33.89
N PRO A 55 7.20 6.40 34.98
CA PRO A 55 6.56 6.12 36.26
C PRO A 55 5.03 6.28 36.28
N ASN A 56 4.43 7.23 35.55
CA ASN A 56 2.99 7.53 35.64
C ASN A 56 2.17 7.00 34.44
N LYS A 57 1.56 5.83 34.61
CA LYS A 57 0.99 5.05 33.50
C LYS A 57 -0.38 5.52 32.98
N LYS A 58 -1.11 6.36 33.72
CA LYS A 58 -2.55 6.58 33.46
C LYS A 58 -2.86 7.25 32.12
N TYR A 59 -1.99 8.13 31.64
CA TYR A 59 -2.24 8.92 30.41
C TYR A 59 -1.18 8.74 29.32
N ILE A 60 -0.12 7.95 29.57
CA ILE A 60 1.01 7.81 28.65
C ILE A 60 0.58 7.19 27.32
N LEU A 61 -0.13 6.05 27.38
CA LEU A 61 -0.60 5.34 26.18
C LEU A 61 -1.55 6.21 25.37
N TRP A 62 -2.50 6.90 26.03
CA TRP A 62 -3.39 7.85 25.35
C TRP A 62 -2.62 8.97 24.65
N GLY A 63 -1.60 9.55 25.31
CA GLY A 63 -0.74 10.55 24.69
C GLY A 63 -0.03 10.01 23.45
N ALA A 64 0.57 8.83 23.54
CA ALA A 64 1.27 8.22 22.42
C ALA A 64 0.33 7.85 21.25
N LEU A 65 -0.85 7.29 21.52
CA LEU A 65 -1.82 6.92 20.50
C LEU A 65 -2.38 8.16 19.78
N ILE A 66 -2.75 9.19 20.54
CA ILE A 66 -3.23 10.46 19.98
C ILE A 66 -2.13 11.12 19.15
N THR A 67 -0.89 11.19 19.66
CA THR A 67 0.22 11.76 18.90
C THR A 67 0.55 10.94 17.66
N THR A 68 0.52 9.61 17.73
CA THR A 68 0.75 8.75 16.56
C THR A 68 -0.29 9.01 15.48
N ALA A 69 -1.58 9.04 15.84
CA ALA A 69 -2.66 9.34 14.91
C ALA A 69 -2.49 10.75 14.29
N ILE A 70 -2.20 11.77 15.11
CA ILE A 70 -1.98 13.13 14.63
C ILE A 70 -0.78 13.20 13.67
N VAL A 71 0.36 12.60 14.02
CA VAL A 71 1.57 12.62 13.19
C VAL A 71 1.29 11.95 11.85
N LEU A 72 0.64 10.78 11.84
CA LEU A 72 0.30 10.09 10.61
C LEU A 72 -0.66 10.91 9.75
N ILE A 73 -1.69 11.52 10.34
CA ILE A 73 -2.61 12.43 9.62
C ILE A 73 -1.86 13.65 9.07
N CYS A 74 -0.90 14.21 9.81
CA CYS A 74 -0.09 15.32 9.34
C CYS A 74 0.78 14.97 8.12
N LEU A 75 1.08 13.69 7.86
CA LEU A 75 1.79 13.26 6.64
C LEU A 75 0.94 13.40 5.37
N VAL A 76 -0.40 13.49 5.51
CA VAL A 76 -1.32 13.74 4.39
C VAL A 76 -1.15 15.17 3.87
N ILE A 77 -0.88 16.13 4.76
CA ILE A 77 -0.81 17.57 4.42
C ILE A 77 0.28 17.87 3.38
N PRO A 78 1.54 17.40 3.51
CA PRO A 78 2.56 17.58 2.48
C PRO A 78 2.46 16.57 1.32
N GLY A 79 1.45 15.69 1.30
CA GLY A 79 1.31 14.66 0.28
C GLY A 79 2.34 13.54 0.39
N LEU A 80 2.87 13.26 1.58
CA LEU A 80 3.85 12.18 1.80
C LEU A 80 3.20 10.79 1.93
N SER A 81 1.93 10.75 2.34
CA SER A 81 1.15 9.51 2.44
C SER A 81 -0.32 9.76 2.11
N GLY A 82 -0.97 8.78 1.48
CA GLY A 82 -2.43 8.74 1.34
C GLY A 82 -3.12 8.42 2.67
N LEU A 83 -4.42 8.72 2.76
CA LEU A 83 -5.29 8.41 3.88
C LEU A 83 -5.45 6.90 4.09
N LEU A 84 -5.62 6.14 3.01
CA LEU A 84 -5.77 4.68 3.03
C LEU A 84 -4.53 4.00 3.61
N CYS A 85 -3.33 4.49 3.26
CA CYS A 85 -2.08 3.99 3.85
C CYS A 85 -2.02 4.20 5.37
N ILE A 86 -2.57 5.31 5.89
CA ILE A 86 -2.63 5.58 7.34
C ILE A 86 -3.61 4.63 8.02
N VAL A 87 -4.80 4.46 7.44
CA VAL A 87 -5.82 3.52 7.94
C VAL A 87 -5.27 2.10 8.00
N MET A 88 -4.45 1.69 7.04
CA MET A 88 -3.77 0.38 7.04
C MET A 88 -2.57 0.32 7.98
N THR A 89 -1.88 1.43 8.24
CA THR A 89 -0.70 1.43 9.12
C THR A 89 -1.09 1.44 10.61
N LEU A 90 -2.20 2.07 10.98
CA LEU A 90 -2.64 2.15 12.38
C LEU A 90 -2.86 0.78 13.06
N PRO A 91 -3.54 -0.20 12.43
CA PRO A 91 -3.77 -1.52 13.00
C PRO A 91 -2.51 -2.33 13.29
N ILE A 92 -1.39 -2.05 12.61
CA ILE A 92 -0.10 -2.71 12.90
C ILE A 92 0.71 -1.92 13.95
N VAL A 93 0.78 -0.59 13.84
CA VAL A 93 1.61 0.24 14.72
C VAL A 93 1.07 0.29 16.15
N VAL A 94 -0.25 0.47 16.32
CA VAL A 94 -0.86 0.65 17.64
C VAL A 94 -0.67 -0.57 18.56
N PRO A 95 -0.96 -1.81 18.13
CA PRO A 95 -0.72 -2.99 18.95
C PRO A 95 0.76 -3.20 19.28
N LEU A 96 1.68 -2.83 18.38
CA LEU A 96 3.11 -3.00 18.60
C LEU A 96 3.69 -1.99 19.60
N ILE A 97 3.19 -0.76 19.62
CA ILE A 97 3.47 0.20 20.71
C ILE A 97 2.99 -0.39 22.04
N PHE A 98 1.79 -0.96 22.06
CA PHE A 98 1.24 -1.59 23.26
C PHE A 98 2.04 -2.82 23.70
N LEU A 99 2.51 -3.64 22.75
CA LEU A 99 3.38 -4.78 23.01
C LEU A 99 4.69 -4.34 23.65
N GLY A 100 5.35 -3.32 23.12
CA GLY A 100 6.56 -2.74 23.72
C GLY A 100 6.33 -2.26 25.16
N HIS A 101 5.17 -1.64 25.41
CA HIS A 101 4.78 -1.23 26.76
C HIS A 101 4.63 -2.43 27.72
N ILE A 102 4.00 -3.51 27.26
CA ILE A 102 3.87 -4.76 28.04
C ILE A 102 5.23 -5.38 28.32
N ILE A 103 6.12 -5.43 27.31
CA ILE A 103 7.48 -5.98 27.47
C ILE A 103 8.19 -5.27 28.62
N THR A 104 8.17 -3.93 28.65
CA THR A 104 8.78 -3.18 29.77
C THR A 104 8.11 -3.49 31.10
N HIS A 105 6.79 -3.67 31.12
CA HIS A 105 6.09 -4.03 32.36
C HIS A 105 6.51 -5.40 32.90
N LEU A 106 6.71 -6.38 32.02
CA LEU A 106 7.19 -7.72 32.37
C LEU A 106 8.65 -7.69 32.83
N VAL A 107 9.54 -7.05 32.08
CA VAL A 107 10.97 -6.94 32.43
C VAL A 107 11.16 -6.22 33.77
N ARG A 108 10.33 -5.21 34.05
CA ARG A 108 10.28 -4.55 35.36
C ARG A 108 9.89 -5.48 36.50
N ARG A 109 8.96 -6.42 36.28
CA ARG A 109 8.56 -7.41 37.30
C ARG A 109 9.75 -8.27 37.74
N TYR A 110 10.72 -8.48 36.86
CA TYR A 110 11.97 -9.20 37.12
C TYR A 110 13.10 -8.29 37.65
N GLY A 111 12.82 -7.02 37.99
CA GLY A 111 13.77 -6.11 38.63
C GLY A 111 14.85 -5.53 37.71
N GLN A 112 14.77 -5.76 36.39
CA GLN A 112 15.83 -5.39 35.44
C GLN A 112 15.76 -3.93 34.96
N ILE A 113 14.64 -3.23 35.12
CA ILE A 113 14.45 -1.84 34.68
C ILE A 113 13.85 -1.01 35.82
N LYS A 114 14.42 0.17 36.08
CA LYS A 114 13.90 1.18 37.01
C LYS A 114 13.12 2.26 36.28
N ASP A 115 12.09 2.79 36.93
CA ASP A 115 11.30 3.90 36.39
C ASP A 115 12.18 5.15 36.21
N THR A 116 12.03 5.84 35.10
CA THR A 116 12.81 7.04 34.80
C THR A 116 12.00 8.06 34.00
N ASN A 117 12.26 9.34 34.26
CA ASN A 117 11.81 10.47 33.45
C ASN A 117 12.97 11.13 32.68
N ARG A 118 14.19 10.57 32.77
CA ARG A 118 15.37 11.13 32.11
C ARG A 118 15.30 10.82 30.62
N LEU A 119 15.16 11.85 29.80
CA LEU A 119 15.03 11.73 28.35
C LEU A 119 16.17 10.92 27.72
N SER A 120 17.42 11.11 28.18
CA SER A 120 18.58 10.35 27.68
C SER A 120 18.45 8.84 27.84
N VAL A 121 17.80 8.37 28.91
CA VAL A 121 17.55 6.94 29.13
C VAL A 121 16.37 6.46 28.29
N LEU A 122 15.35 7.30 28.12
CA LEU A 122 14.15 6.98 27.32
C LEU A 122 14.43 6.96 25.81
N LEU A 123 15.52 7.59 25.35
CA LEU A 123 15.98 7.53 23.96
C LEU A 123 16.88 6.33 23.66
N LEU A 124 17.39 5.64 24.70
CA LEU A 124 18.27 4.48 24.52
C LEU A 124 17.66 3.35 23.66
N PRO A 125 16.34 3.04 23.77
CA PRO A 125 15.69 2.09 22.87
C PRO A 125 15.73 2.45 21.38
N LEU A 126 16.08 3.69 21.01
CA LEU A 126 16.24 4.11 19.61
C LEU A 126 17.57 3.65 18.99
N VAL A 127 18.57 3.30 19.81
CA VAL A 127 19.88 2.80 19.34
C VAL A 127 19.77 1.60 18.39
N PRO A 128 19.03 0.51 18.70
CA PRO A 128 18.87 -0.59 17.76
C PRO A 128 18.22 -0.16 16.45
N PHE A 129 17.32 0.84 16.45
CA PHE A 129 16.72 1.38 15.22
C PHE A 129 17.78 2.08 14.34
N PHE A 130 18.65 2.90 14.93
CA PHE A 130 19.72 3.59 14.19
C PHE A 130 20.72 2.64 13.52
N ILE A 131 20.89 1.44 14.07
CA ILE A 131 21.75 0.40 13.48
C ILE A 131 20.95 -0.40 12.45
N ALA A 132 19.76 -0.88 12.81
CA ALA A 132 18.98 -1.79 11.99
C ALA A 132 18.48 -1.17 10.69
N ALA A 133 18.04 0.10 10.70
CA ALA A 133 17.46 0.73 9.51
C ALA A 133 18.47 0.85 8.35
N PRO A 134 19.69 1.41 8.54
CA PRO A 134 20.69 1.42 7.48
C PRO A 134 21.18 0.02 7.11
N VAL A 135 21.39 -0.86 8.10
CA VAL A 135 21.88 -2.22 7.86
C VAL A 135 20.90 -3.01 6.99
N GLU A 136 19.60 -2.92 7.25
CA GLU A 136 18.59 -3.57 6.42
C GLU A 136 18.62 -3.05 4.99
N GLN A 137 18.85 -1.75 4.79
CA GLN A 137 19.02 -1.17 3.47
C GLN A 137 20.29 -1.65 2.76
N PHE A 138 21.42 -1.77 3.46
CA PHE A 138 22.66 -2.27 2.87
C PHE A 138 22.64 -3.77 2.58
N LEU A 139 21.94 -4.55 3.40
CA LEU A 139 21.86 -6.01 3.26
C LEU A 139 20.72 -6.47 2.35
N LYS A 140 19.79 -5.57 1.97
CA LYS A 140 18.72 -5.90 1.05
C LYS A 140 19.34 -6.34 -0.27
N THR A 141 19.28 -7.64 -0.53
CA THR A 141 19.61 -8.20 -1.84
C THR A 141 18.44 -7.85 -2.76
N ASP A 142 18.72 -7.35 -3.96
CA ASP A 142 17.73 -6.98 -5.00
C ASP A 142 16.98 -8.20 -5.59
N ASN A 143 16.63 -9.17 -4.75
CA ASN A 143 15.71 -10.25 -5.11
C ASN A 143 14.30 -9.66 -5.08
N GLU A 144 13.93 -8.98 -6.17
CA GLU A 144 12.57 -8.56 -6.42
C GLU A 144 11.66 -9.79 -6.47
N VAL A 145 10.90 -10.01 -5.40
CA VAL A 145 9.86 -11.05 -5.39
C VAL A 145 8.74 -10.60 -6.30
N ILE A 146 8.59 -11.29 -7.43
CA ILE A 146 7.46 -11.10 -8.33
C ILE A 146 6.28 -11.87 -7.77
N ASN A 147 5.22 -11.13 -7.44
CA ASN A 147 3.94 -11.66 -7.01
C ASN A 147 2.96 -11.63 -8.18
N GLU A 148 1.91 -12.45 -8.12
CA GLU A 148 0.91 -12.58 -9.18
C GLU A 148 -0.49 -12.44 -8.59
N VAL A 149 -1.34 -11.63 -9.24
CA VAL A 149 -2.79 -11.59 -8.98
C VAL A 149 -3.50 -12.07 -10.22
N ARG A 150 -4.40 -13.04 -10.05
CA ARG A 150 -5.18 -13.66 -11.12
C ARG A 150 -6.67 -13.52 -10.82
N THR A 151 -7.42 -13.01 -11.79
CA THR A 151 -8.89 -12.87 -11.71
C THR A 151 -9.51 -13.45 -12.97
N GLU A 152 -10.63 -14.16 -12.83
CA GLU A 152 -11.32 -14.82 -13.93
C GLU A 152 -12.81 -14.45 -13.96
N GLN A 153 -13.36 -14.26 -15.16
CA GLN A 153 -14.80 -14.05 -15.35
C GLN A 153 -15.25 -14.65 -16.68
N VAL A 154 -16.44 -15.25 -16.69
CA VAL A 154 -17.07 -15.77 -17.90
C VAL A 154 -18.04 -14.74 -18.46
N PHE A 155 -17.90 -14.45 -19.75
CA PHE A 155 -18.75 -13.55 -20.52
C PHE A 155 -19.52 -14.35 -21.56
N ASN A 156 -20.80 -14.00 -21.78
CA ASN A 156 -21.67 -14.63 -22.78
C ASN A 156 -21.44 -14.08 -24.19
N TYR A 157 -20.17 -13.93 -24.58
CA TYR A 157 -19.71 -13.43 -25.87
C TYR A 157 -18.55 -14.29 -26.39
N THR A 158 -18.27 -14.26 -27.69
CA THR A 158 -17.12 -15.02 -28.24
C THR A 158 -15.79 -14.45 -27.75
N PRO A 159 -14.71 -15.25 -27.71
CA PRO A 159 -13.38 -14.75 -27.34
C PRO A 159 -12.92 -13.53 -28.15
N GLU A 160 -13.27 -13.47 -29.44
CA GLU A 160 -12.95 -12.34 -30.32
C GLU A 160 -13.69 -11.07 -29.92
N GLN A 161 -14.98 -11.17 -29.56
CA GLN A 161 -15.77 -10.03 -29.07
C GLN A 161 -15.21 -9.48 -27.77
N VAL A 162 -14.88 -10.36 -26.82
CA VAL A 162 -14.27 -9.98 -25.53
C VAL A 162 -12.90 -9.33 -25.75
N TYR A 163 -12.09 -9.89 -26.64
CA TYR A 163 -10.79 -9.32 -27.02
C TYR A 163 -10.93 -7.93 -27.63
N ASP A 164 -11.85 -7.75 -28.58
CA ASP A 164 -12.03 -6.47 -29.27
C ASP A 164 -12.55 -5.37 -28.35
N ALA A 165 -13.34 -5.72 -27.33
CA ALA A 165 -13.84 -4.77 -26.33
C ALA A 165 -12.79 -4.38 -25.27
N ILE A 166 -11.86 -5.27 -24.88
CA ILE A 166 -10.91 -4.99 -23.79
C ILE A 166 -9.56 -4.40 -24.25
N LYS A 167 -9.18 -4.59 -25.52
CA LYS A 167 -7.87 -4.18 -26.05
C LYS A 167 -7.65 -2.66 -25.97
N SER A 168 -8.71 -1.87 -26.15
CA SER A 168 -8.72 -0.42 -25.99
C SER A 168 -10.03 -0.02 -25.34
N VAL A 169 -9.96 0.76 -24.26
CA VAL A 169 -11.12 1.18 -23.47
C VAL A 169 -11.11 2.70 -23.41
N ASP A 170 -12.08 3.34 -24.07
CA ASP A 170 -12.10 4.81 -24.15
C ASP A 170 -12.54 5.48 -22.84
N THR A 171 -13.45 4.83 -22.12
CA THR A 171 -13.99 5.29 -20.84
C THR A 171 -14.39 4.11 -19.99
N LEU A 172 -14.08 4.17 -18.69
CA LEU A 172 -14.64 3.23 -17.73
C LEU A 172 -15.76 3.90 -16.92
N ASP A 173 -16.99 3.39 -17.06
CA ASP A 173 -18.21 3.89 -16.42
C ASP A 173 -18.99 2.73 -15.75
N ALA A 174 -18.27 1.93 -14.97
CA ALA A 174 -18.85 0.86 -14.17
C ALA A 174 -19.06 1.29 -12.72
N LYS A 175 -19.81 0.48 -11.96
CA LYS A 175 -19.89 0.65 -10.52
C LYS A 175 -18.51 0.38 -9.90
N LYS A 176 -17.94 1.40 -9.25
CA LYS A 176 -16.65 1.32 -8.58
C LYS A 176 -16.73 0.41 -7.34
N PRO A 177 -15.78 -0.50 -7.12
CA PRO A 177 -15.60 -1.18 -5.84
C PRO A 177 -15.37 -0.19 -4.70
N TYR A 178 -15.67 -0.59 -3.46
CA TYR A 178 -15.66 0.32 -2.31
C TYR A 178 -14.29 0.95 -2.04
N LEU A 179 -13.18 0.22 -2.21
CA LEU A 179 -11.84 0.78 -1.94
C LEU A 179 -11.41 1.83 -2.99
N MET A 180 -11.98 1.78 -4.20
CA MET A 180 -11.72 2.78 -5.26
C MET A 180 -12.28 4.16 -4.95
N TYR A 181 -13.21 4.29 -4.01
CA TYR A 181 -13.67 5.61 -3.54
C TYR A 181 -12.63 6.34 -2.67
N PHE A 182 -11.58 5.64 -2.23
CA PHE A 182 -10.49 6.19 -1.41
C PHE A 182 -9.24 6.48 -2.26
N ASP A 183 -8.06 5.95 -1.89
CA ASP A 183 -6.80 6.27 -2.56
C ASP A 183 -6.35 5.22 -3.59
N LEU A 184 -7.20 4.24 -3.95
CA LEU A 184 -6.83 3.31 -5.01
C LEU A 184 -6.86 4.02 -6.37
N PRO A 185 -5.86 3.78 -7.25
CA PRO A 185 -5.88 4.25 -8.63
C PRO A 185 -7.17 3.80 -9.35
N ILE A 186 -7.90 4.74 -9.94
CA ILE A 186 -9.08 4.44 -10.75
C ILE A 186 -8.66 4.48 -12.23
N PRO A 187 -8.67 3.36 -12.96
CA PRO A 187 -8.44 3.38 -14.40
C PRO A 187 -9.59 4.12 -15.09
N THR A 188 -9.24 5.01 -16.01
CA THR A 188 -10.21 5.89 -16.70
C THR A 188 -10.27 5.65 -18.19
N LYS A 189 -9.11 5.31 -18.78
CA LYS A 189 -8.95 5.10 -20.21
C LYS A 189 -7.72 4.22 -20.45
N CYS A 190 -7.78 3.31 -21.42
CA CYS A 190 -6.62 2.60 -21.95
C CYS A 190 -6.61 2.75 -23.47
N VAL A 191 -5.57 3.36 -24.02
CA VAL A 191 -5.42 3.58 -25.47
C VAL A 191 -4.37 2.62 -26.01
N LEU A 192 -4.75 1.84 -27.03
CA LEU A 192 -3.82 1.02 -27.79
C LEU A 192 -3.34 1.80 -29.02
N GLU A 193 -2.05 2.12 -29.07
CA GLU A 193 -1.49 2.90 -30.19
C GLU A 193 -1.40 2.06 -31.47
N LYS A 194 -0.96 0.80 -31.34
CA LYS A 194 -0.86 -0.16 -32.43
C LYS A 194 -1.19 -1.55 -31.93
N GLU A 195 -2.01 -2.26 -32.69
CA GLU A 195 -2.37 -3.65 -32.44
C GLU A 195 -1.35 -4.59 -33.12
N GLU A 196 -0.11 -4.59 -32.62
CA GLU A 196 0.97 -5.48 -33.08
C GLU A 196 1.97 -5.73 -31.95
N VAL A 197 2.78 -6.79 -32.04
CA VAL A 197 3.88 -7.03 -31.09
C VAL A 197 4.85 -5.85 -31.15
N GLY A 198 5.15 -5.28 -29.97
CA GLY A 198 5.91 -4.03 -29.84
C GLY A 198 5.07 -2.76 -29.80
N GLY A 199 3.78 -2.83 -30.11
CA GLY A 199 2.82 -1.75 -29.91
C GLY A 199 2.64 -1.40 -28.43
N LEU A 200 2.26 -0.16 -28.16
CA LEU A 200 2.08 0.36 -26.80
C LEU A 200 0.60 0.47 -26.43
N ARG A 201 0.30 0.14 -25.18
CA ARG A 201 -0.98 0.41 -24.53
C ARG A 201 -0.73 1.33 -23.34
N ILE A 202 -1.42 2.47 -23.33
CA ILE A 202 -1.27 3.49 -22.29
C ILE A 202 -2.57 3.56 -21.50
N CYS A 203 -2.51 3.16 -20.23
CA CYS A 203 -3.62 3.23 -19.31
C CYS A 203 -3.47 4.45 -18.39
N TYR A 204 -4.53 5.25 -18.31
CA TYR A 204 -4.60 6.48 -17.53
C TYR A 204 -5.42 6.28 -16.27
N PHE A 205 -4.88 6.71 -15.15
CA PHE A 205 -5.47 6.58 -13.83
C PHE A 205 -5.75 7.95 -13.23
N LYS A 206 -6.88 8.04 -12.51
CA LYS A 206 -7.21 9.18 -11.65
C LYS A 206 -7.20 8.75 -10.20
N ALA A 207 -6.97 9.70 -9.31
CA ALA A 207 -7.17 9.50 -7.89
C ALA A 207 -8.66 9.25 -7.58
N GLY A 208 -8.93 8.50 -6.51
CA GLY A 208 -10.29 8.32 -6.03
C GLY A 208 -10.87 9.59 -5.41
N GLU A 209 -12.19 9.63 -5.29
CA GLU A 209 -12.94 10.86 -4.94
C GLU A 209 -12.56 11.40 -3.54
N SER A 210 -12.16 10.51 -2.62
CA SER A 210 -11.72 10.89 -1.27
C SER A 210 -10.21 11.08 -1.15
N SER A 211 -9.47 10.95 -2.26
CA SER A 211 -8.02 11.08 -2.28
C SER A 211 -7.60 12.55 -2.17
N THR A 212 -6.58 12.80 -1.36
CA THR A 212 -5.93 14.12 -1.26
C THR A 212 -4.70 14.14 -2.16
N HIS A 213 -4.28 15.30 -2.66
CA HIS A 213 -3.03 15.43 -3.45
C HIS A 213 -2.91 14.51 -4.68
N ASP A 214 -4.04 14.09 -5.25
CA ASP A 214 -4.11 13.25 -6.46
C ASP A 214 -3.39 11.89 -6.30
N PHE A 215 -3.35 11.34 -5.08
CA PHE A 215 -2.75 10.02 -4.81
C PHE A 215 -3.41 8.94 -5.66
N GLY A 216 -2.56 8.15 -6.35
CA GLY A 216 -2.99 7.09 -7.25
C GLY A 216 -3.24 7.52 -8.70
N SER A 217 -3.21 8.81 -9.02
CA SER A 217 -3.30 9.30 -10.40
C SER A 217 -2.03 9.01 -11.19
N GLY A 218 -2.18 9.00 -12.52
CA GLY A 218 -1.06 8.97 -13.46
C GLY A 218 -1.28 7.99 -14.60
N LYS A 219 -0.25 7.25 -15.00
CA LYS A 219 -0.34 6.33 -16.14
C LYS A 219 0.57 5.12 -16.01
N ILE A 220 0.18 4.04 -16.66
CA ILE A 220 0.98 2.83 -16.89
C ILE A 220 1.15 2.66 -18.40
N ILE A 221 2.38 2.38 -18.83
CA ILE A 221 2.73 2.14 -20.23
C ILE A 221 3.14 0.67 -20.37
N GLU A 222 2.37 -0.03 -21.17
CA GLU A 222 2.50 -1.46 -21.41
C GLU A 222 2.95 -1.68 -22.86
N LYS A 223 3.88 -2.60 -23.09
CA LYS A 223 4.36 -2.98 -24.42
C LYS A 223 3.92 -4.39 -24.73
N ILE A 224 3.23 -4.58 -25.87
CA ILE A 224 2.78 -5.91 -26.30
C ILE A 224 3.99 -6.80 -26.58
N THR A 225 4.05 -7.95 -25.92
CA THR A 225 5.08 -8.97 -26.11
C THR A 225 4.55 -10.22 -26.78
N LYS A 226 3.27 -10.54 -26.62
CA LYS A 226 2.60 -11.63 -27.34
C LYS A 226 1.13 -11.29 -27.59
N MET A 227 0.65 -11.56 -28.79
CA MET A 227 -0.74 -11.28 -29.15
C MET A 227 -1.26 -12.31 -30.14
N GLU A 228 -2.44 -12.85 -29.85
CA GLU A 228 -3.23 -13.67 -30.76
C GLU A 228 -4.71 -13.37 -30.47
N ARG A 229 -5.40 -12.76 -31.44
CA ARG A 229 -6.77 -12.29 -31.30
C ARG A 229 -7.69 -13.40 -30.79
N GLY A 230 -8.42 -13.13 -29.72
CA GLY A 230 -9.32 -14.10 -29.08
C GLY A 230 -8.63 -15.25 -28.35
N LYS A 231 -7.31 -15.20 -28.12
CA LYS A 231 -6.60 -16.22 -27.31
C LYS A 231 -5.68 -15.63 -26.25
N VAL A 232 -4.81 -14.68 -26.60
CA VAL A 232 -3.87 -14.08 -25.64
C VAL A 232 -3.52 -12.63 -26.00
N LEU A 233 -3.40 -11.79 -24.99
CA LEU A 233 -2.78 -10.47 -25.04
C LEU A 233 -1.84 -10.34 -23.83
N LYS A 234 -0.53 -10.42 -24.08
CA LYS A 234 0.52 -10.30 -23.06
C LYS A 234 1.30 -9.01 -23.28
N MET A 235 1.48 -8.25 -22.21
CA MET A 235 2.20 -6.99 -22.23
C MET A 235 3.16 -6.89 -21.04
N ASP A 236 4.34 -6.32 -21.30
CA ASP A 236 5.31 -5.98 -20.26
C ASP A 236 5.12 -4.51 -19.88
N VAL A 237 5.13 -4.21 -18.58
CA VAL A 237 5.07 -2.84 -18.09
C VAL A 237 6.46 -2.23 -18.20
N ILE A 238 6.63 -1.31 -19.14
CA ILE A 238 7.93 -0.69 -19.44
C ILE A 238 8.15 0.63 -18.69
N ASP A 239 7.06 1.29 -18.30
CA ASP A 239 7.08 2.52 -17.52
C ASP A 239 5.77 2.68 -16.75
N TYR A 240 5.85 3.29 -15.57
CA TYR A 240 4.67 3.67 -14.81
C TYR A 240 4.98 4.89 -13.94
N LYS A 241 4.00 5.77 -13.83
CA LYS A 241 4.05 6.92 -12.94
C LYS A 241 2.72 7.02 -12.23
N LEU A 242 2.67 6.56 -10.99
CA LEU A 242 1.51 6.65 -10.12
C LEU A 242 1.87 7.45 -8.86
N VAL A 243 1.15 8.55 -8.61
CA VAL A 243 1.44 9.45 -7.49
C VAL A 243 1.35 8.70 -6.17
N GLY A 244 2.44 8.70 -5.39
CA GLY A 244 2.48 8.12 -4.05
C GLY A 244 2.50 6.59 -3.98
N ARG A 245 2.88 5.93 -5.09
CA ARG A 245 2.94 4.46 -5.20
C ARG A 245 4.34 3.95 -5.58
N ASN A 246 5.38 4.66 -5.14
CA ASN A 246 6.78 4.28 -5.42
C ASN A 246 7.20 2.97 -4.75
N TRP A 247 6.40 2.44 -3.83
CA TRP A 247 6.63 1.19 -3.12
C TRP A 247 6.06 -0.04 -3.85
N LEU A 248 5.25 0.16 -4.89
CA LEU A 248 4.64 -0.89 -5.72
C LEU A 248 5.16 -0.74 -7.16
N GLY A 249 5.61 -1.84 -7.76
CA GLY A 249 6.04 -1.91 -9.15
C GLY A 249 5.23 -2.94 -9.91
N PHE A 250 4.99 -2.70 -11.20
CA PHE A 250 4.27 -3.62 -12.08
C PHE A 250 5.24 -4.18 -13.12
N LYS A 251 5.08 -5.46 -13.49
CA LYS A 251 5.98 -6.15 -14.41
C LYS A 251 5.26 -6.60 -15.67
N GLU A 252 4.13 -7.29 -15.55
CA GLU A 252 3.37 -7.80 -16.69
C GLU A 252 1.86 -7.66 -16.48
N ALA A 253 1.15 -7.48 -17.59
CA ALA A 253 -0.29 -7.58 -17.69
C ALA A 253 -0.64 -8.60 -18.78
N ILE A 254 -1.39 -9.64 -18.42
CA ILE A 254 -1.69 -10.78 -19.30
C ILE A 254 -3.19 -11.03 -19.31
N TYR A 255 -3.74 -11.20 -20.51
CA TYR A 255 -5.12 -11.58 -20.73
C TYR A 255 -5.15 -12.89 -21.53
N TYR A 256 -5.84 -13.90 -21.02
CA TYR A 256 -6.17 -15.13 -21.75
C TYR A 256 -7.66 -15.19 -22.02
N PHE A 257 -8.02 -15.65 -23.21
CA PHE A 257 -9.39 -15.71 -23.70
C PHE A 257 -9.71 -17.16 -24.06
N ASP A 258 -10.30 -17.88 -23.11
CA ASP A 258 -10.62 -19.30 -23.29
C ASP A 258 -12.06 -19.47 -23.79
N LYS A 259 -12.26 -20.18 -24.90
CA LYS A 259 -13.60 -20.58 -25.35
C LYS A 259 -14.15 -21.65 -24.39
N VAL A 260 -15.26 -21.36 -23.71
CA VAL A 260 -15.91 -22.26 -22.73
C VAL A 260 -17.34 -22.67 -23.13
N GLY A 261 -17.79 -22.24 -24.30
CA GLY A 261 -19.08 -22.58 -24.90
C GLY A 261 -19.17 -22.04 -26.33
N ASP A 262 -20.32 -22.19 -26.99
CA ASP A 262 -20.47 -21.74 -28.38
C ASP A 262 -20.36 -20.22 -28.53
N ASN A 263 -20.88 -19.48 -27.55
CA ASN A 263 -20.82 -18.02 -27.48
C ASN A 263 -20.40 -17.56 -26.07
N SER A 264 -19.40 -18.21 -25.50
CA SER A 264 -18.93 -17.91 -24.15
C SER A 264 -17.41 -17.92 -24.07
N CYS A 265 -16.87 -16.88 -23.43
CA CYS A 265 -15.44 -16.69 -23.23
C CYS A 265 -15.15 -16.54 -21.74
N LYS A 266 -14.22 -17.34 -21.23
CA LYS A 266 -13.61 -17.11 -19.92
C LYS A 266 -12.39 -16.22 -20.11
N LEU A 267 -12.48 -14.99 -19.61
CA LEU A 267 -11.37 -14.06 -19.55
C LEU A 267 -10.58 -14.29 -18.27
N THR A 268 -9.30 -14.58 -18.39
CA THR A 268 -8.35 -14.61 -17.27
C THR A 268 -7.44 -13.40 -17.37
N ARG A 269 -7.42 -12.55 -16.34
CA ARG A 269 -6.49 -11.43 -16.23
C ARG A 269 -5.45 -11.73 -15.16
N ILE A 270 -4.19 -11.57 -15.52
CA ILE A 270 -3.04 -11.73 -14.63
C ILE A 270 -2.25 -10.42 -14.60
N THR A 271 -1.95 -9.95 -13.40
CA THR A 271 -1.05 -8.81 -13.17
C THR A 271 0.08 -9.27 -12.28
N THR A 272 1.33 -9.12 -12.74
CA THR A 272 2.51 -9.41 -11.93
C THR A 272 3.11 -8.12 -11.38
N TYR A 273 3.52 -8.14 -10.12
CA TYR A 273 3.93 -6.95 -9.39
C TYR A 273 5.03 -7.24 -8.36
N THR A 274 5.79 -6.20 -8.02
CA THR A 274 6.82 -6.21 -6.98
C THR A 274 6.44 -5.21 -5.89
N SER A 275 6.76 -5.50 -4.63
CA SER A 275 6.53 -4.56 -3.54
C SER A 275 7.72 -4.51 -2.60
N VAL A 276 8.04 -3.30 -2.13
CA VAL A 276 9.09 -3.09 -1.13
C VAL A 276 8.56 -3.17 0.31
N LEU A 277 7.24 -3.25 0.50
CA LEU A 277 6.57 -3.27 1.81
C LEU A 277 6.82 -4.60 2.52
N THR A 278 7.31 -4.53 3.76
CA THR A 278 7.41 -5.70 4.66
C THR A 278 6.88 -5.34 6.05
N PRO A 279 6.23 -6.25 6.79
CA PRO A 279 6.13 -7.70 6.57
C PRO A 279 5.16 -8.11 5.46
N ARG A 280 5.57 -9.07 4.60
CA ARG A 280 4.74 -9.55 3.49
C ARG A 280 3.41 -10.15 3.95
N LEU A 281 3.39 -10.86 5.08
CA LEU A 281 2.16 -11.46 5.61
C LEU A 281 1.02 -10.45 5.83
N TYR A 282 1.37 -9.19 6.13
CA TYR A 282 0.40 -8.14 6.40
C TYR A 282 0.08 -7.32 5.15
N TRP A 283 1.11 -6.92 4.40
CA TRP A 283 0.93 -6.02 3.26
C TRP A 283 0.48 -6.72 1.99
N GLN A 284 0.97 -7.93 1.71
CA GLN A 284 0.68 -8.65 0.48
C GLN A 284 -0.82 -8.91 0.27
N PRO A 285 -1.61 -9.38 1.25
CA PRO A 285 -3.05 -9.59 1.04
C PRO A 285 -3.79 -8.29 0.69
N LEU A 286 -3.33 -7.15 1.21
CA LEU A 286 -3.95 -5.85 0.94
C LEU A 286 -3.57 -5.31 -0.44
N GLU A 287 -2.35 -5.58 -0.88
CA GLU A 287 -1.87 -5.28 -2.24
C GLU A 287 -2.64 -6.11 -3.28
N GLU A 288 -2.78 -7.42 -3.03
CA GLU A 288 -3.54 -8.34 -3.86
C GLU A 288 -5.01 -7.91 -3.98
N LEU A 289 -5.65 -7.57 -2.85
CA LEU A 289 -7.01 -7.05 -2.82
C LEU A 289 -7.17 -5.76 -3.63
N GLY A 290 -6.18 -4.85 -3.57
CA GLY A 290 -6.21 -3.60 -4.33
C GLY A 290 -6.16 -3.84 -5.85
N ILE A 291 -5.31 -4.78 -6.30
CA ILE A 291 -5.19 -5.15 -7.72
C ILE A 291 -6.43 -5.94 -8.18
N GLU A 292 -6.93 -6.84 -7.35
CA GLU A 292 -8.14 -7.61 -7.64
C GLU A 292 -9.37 -6.70 -7.82
N GLN A 293 -9.55 -5.69 -6.97
CA GLN A 293 -10.63 -4.71 -7.18
C GLN A 293 -10.46 -3.90 -8.46
N GLU A 294 -9.23 -3.65 -8.90
CA GLU A 294 -8.99 -3.04 -10.21
C GLU A 294 -9.35 -3.98 -11.35
N HIS A 295 -9.05 -5.28 -11.23
CA HIS A 295 -9.53 -6.30 -12.17
C HIS A 295 -11.06 -6.34 -12.24
N GLU A 296 -11.74 -6.39 -11.10
CA GLU A 296 -13.20 -6.42 -11.01
C GLU A 296 -13.83 -5.18 -11.65
N TYR A 297 -13.27 -3.99 -11.39
CA TYR A 297 -13.78 -2.76 -11.99
C TYR A 297 -13.68 -2.78 -13.52
N VAL A 298 -12.55 -3.22 -14.06
CA VAL A 298 -12.34 -3.40 -15.50
C VAL A 298 -13.30 -4.44 -16.07
N PHE A 299 -13.51 -5.57 -15.40
CA PHE A 299 -14.43 -6.61 -15.85
C PHE A 299 -15.89 -6.17 -15.83
N ASN A 300 -16.30 -5.43 -14.80
CA ASN A 300 -17.64 -4.84 -14.73
C ASN A 300 -17.86 -3.83 -15.86
N ASN A 301 -16.84 -3.03 -16.20
CA ASN A 301 -16.92 -2.13 -17.35
C ASN A 301 -17.01 -2.90 -18.67
N LEU A 302 -16.24 -3.98 -18.80
CA LEU A 302 -16.25 -4.84 -19.97
C LEU A 302 -17.64 -5.46 -20.21
N THR A 303 -18.36 -5.84 -19.16
CA THR A 303 -19.77 -6.28 -19.29
C THR A 303 -20.62 -5.20 -19.98
N ASN A 304 -20.53 -3.95 -19.52
CA ASN A 304 -21.28 -2.83 -20.10
C ASN A 304 -20.86 -2.54 -21.55
N ASP A 305 -19.56 -2.60 -21.84
CA ASP A 305 -19.04 -2.36 -23.20
C ASP A 305 -19.50 -3.45 -24.16
N LEU A 306 -19.50 -4.72 -23.74
CA LEU A 306 -19.98 -5.83 -24.55
C LEU A 306 -21.49 -5.75 -24.82
N GLU A 307 -22.29 -5.38 -23.83
CA GLU A 307 -23.72 -5.11 -24.02
C GLU A 307 -23.94 -3.94 -24.98
N ARG A 308 -23.17 -2.86 -24.90
CA ARG A 308 -23.30 -1.73 -25.82
C ARG A 308 -22.86 -2.06 -27.25
N MET A 309 -21.81 -2.85 -27.42
CA MET A 309 -21.22 -3.17 -28.73
C MET A 309 -21.94 -4.31 -29.45
N TYR A 310 -22.42 -5.30 -28.69
CA TYR A 310 -22.93 -6.57 -29.22
C TYR A 310 -24.26 -7.02 -28.60
N GLY A 311 -24.81 -6.25 -27.64
CA GLY A 311 -26.15 -6.50 -27.13
C GLY A 311 -27.20 -6.33 -28.23
N GLN A 312 -28.17 -7.24 -28.23
CA GLN A 312 -29.33 -7.19 -29.11
C GLN A 312 -30.41 -6.26 -28.56
#